data_AF-A0A841DXW8-F1
#
_entry.id   AF-A0A841DXW8-F1
#
_cell.length_a   1.000
_cell.length_b   1.000
_cell.length_c   1.000
_cell.angle_alpha   90.00
_cell.angle_beta   90.00
_cell.angle_gamma   90.00
#
_symmetry.space_group_name_H-M   'P 1'
#
loop_
_entity.id
_entity.type
_entity.pdbx_description
1 polymer ?
#
loop_
_entity_poly.entity_id
_entity_poly.type
_entity_poly.pdbx_seq_one_letter_code
_entity_poly.pdbx_strand_id
1 'polypeptide(L)' 'MSETDHVLIAGAGVAGLTAALCLNKAGIDATVYEAQPEHAGASFFIWEHRASGSWT' A
#
# COMPACT_ATOMS: atom_id res chain seq x y z
N MET A 1 11.83 23.78 -15.80
CA MET A 1 10.81 22.96 -15.11
C MET A 1 11.49 22.43 -13.87
N SER A 2 11.05 22.85 -12.69
CA SER A 2 11.56 22.30 -11.44
C SER A 2 11.29 20.80 -11.47
N GLU A 3 12.33 20.01 -11.25
CA GLU A 3 12.20 18.57 -11.03
C GLU A 3 11.14 18.40 -9.93
N THR A 4 9.96 17.90 -10.30
CA THR A 4 8.85 17.72 -9.37
C THR A 4 9.31 16.70 -8.34
N ASP A 5 9.29 17.07 -7.06
CA ASP A 5 9.58 16.17 -5.94
C ASP A 5 8.59 15.00 -6.00
N HIS A 6 9.02 13.89 -6.62
CA HIS A 6 8.21 12.70 -6.84
C HIS A 6 8.37 11.75 -5.66
N VAL A 7 7.27 11.33 -5.05
CA VAL A 7 7.33 10.52 -3.81
C VAL A 7 7.28 9.03 -4.12
N LEU A 8 8.25 8.29 -3.59
CA LEU A 8 8.23 6.83 -3.60
C LEU A 8 7.59 6.30 -2.31
N ILE A 9 6.61 5.40 -2.44
CA ILE A 9 5.99 4.70 -1.31
C ILE A 9 6.32 3.21 -1.41
N ALA A 10 6.94 2.65 -0.36
CA ALA A 10 7.19 1.23 -0.24
C ALA A 10 6.09 0.54 0.59
N GLY A 11 5.37 -0.38 -0.04
CA GLY A 11 4.26 -1.16 0.50
C GLY A 11 2.89 -0.60 0.13
N ALA A 12 2.05 -1.43 -0.49
CA ALA A 12 0.63 -1.16 -0.78
C ALA A 12 -0.29 -1.60 0.39
N GLY A 13 0.21 -1.44 1.62
CA GLY A 13 -0.57 -1.53 2.85
C GLY A 13 -1.65 -0.46 2.95
N VAL A 14 -2.53 -0.59 3.94
CA VAL A 14 -3.53 0.44 4.28
C VAL A 14 -2.86 1.81 4.49
N ALA A 15 -1.71 1.84 5.16
CA ALA A 15 -0.94 3.06 5.38
C ALA A 15 -0.38 3.63 4.06
N GLY A 16 0.24 2.80 3.22
CA GLY A 16 0.86 3.23 1.97
C GLY A 16 -0.16 3.78 0.95
N LEU A 17 -1.29 3.09 0.77
CA LEU A 17 -2.37 3.56 -0.11
C LEU A 17 -3.05 4.83 0.43
N THR A 18 -3.19 4.94 1.75
CA THR A 18 -3.72 6.17 2.37
C THR A 18 -2.77 7.35 2.16
N ALA A 19 -1.46 7.13 2.33
CA ALA A 19 -0.46 8.14 2.06
C ALA A 19 -0.49 8.59 0.59
N ALA A 20 -0.54 7.65 -0.35
CA ALA A 20 -0.65 7.94 -1.79
C ALA A 20 -1.90 8.78 -2.10
N LEU A 21 -3.05 8.44 -1.51
CA LEU A 21 -4.29 9.20 -1.67
C LEU A 21 -4.16 10.64 -1.13
N CYS A 22 -3.54 10.81 0.04
CA CYS A 22 -3.31 12.13 0.64
C CYS A 22 -2.38 12.99 -0.21
N LEU A 23 -1.29 12.41 -0.73
CA LEU A 23 -0.34 13.12 -1.61
C LEU A 23 -1.01 13.56 -2.92
N ASN A 24 -1.78 12.67 -3.55
CA ASN A 24 -2.53 13.00 -4.76
C ASN A 24 -3.53 14.15 -4.50
N LYS A 25 -4.26 14.12 -3.37
CA LYS A 25 -5.15 15.22 -2.97
C LYS A 25 -4.43 16.54 -2.72
N ALA A 26 -3.14 16.50 -2.37
CA ALA A 26 -2.29 17.66 -2.21
C ALA A 26 -1.61 18.13 -3.51
N GLY A 27 -1.87 17.45 -4.64
CA GLY A 27 -1.25 17.75 -5.94
C GLY A 27 0.19 17.25 -6.08
N ILE A 28 0.59 16.29 -5.24
CA ILE A 28 1.94 15.69 -5.25
C ILE A 28 1.84 14.31 -5.92
N ASP A 29 2.70 14.07 -6.91
CA ASP A 29 2.75 12.79 -7.60
C ASP A 29 3.52 11.74 -6.78
N ALA A 30 3.05 10.49 -6.83
CA ALA A 30 3.61 9.41 -6.05
C ALA A 30 3.49 8.06 -6.76
N THR A 31 4.51 7.20 -6.58
CA THR A 31 4.51 5.81 -7.05
C THR A 31 4.60 4.85 -5.87
N VAL A 32 3.69 3.89 -5.83
CA VAL A 32 3.65 2.83 -4.80
C VAL A 32 4.27 1.56 -5.37
N TYR A 33 5.25 0.99 -4.68
CA TYR A 33 5.79 -0.35 -4.96
C TYR A 33 5.34 -1.32 -3.89
N GLU A 34 4.85 -2.48 -4.31
CA GLU A 34 4.48 -3.59 -3.44
C GLU A 34 5.36 -4.80 -3.75
N ALA A 35 5.77 -5.52 -2.71
CA ALA A 35 6.60 -6.70 -2.84
C ALA A 35 5.80 -7.91 -3.34
N GLN A 36 4.51 -7.98 -3.01
CA GLN A 36 3.60 -9.06 -3.41
C GLN A 36 2.72 -8.65 -4.60
N PRO A 37 2.87 -9.26 -5.78
CA PRO A 37 2.15 -8.84 -6.98
C PRO A 37 0.63 -9.08 -6.92
N GLU A 38 0.19 -10.01 -6.08
CA GLU A 38 -1.20 -10.51 -6.07
C GLU A 38 -2.02 -9.95 -4.90
N HIS A 39 -1.33 -9.53 -3.84
CA HIS A 39 -1.96 -9.17 -2.57
C HIS A 39 -1.36 -7.88 -2.03
N ALA A 40 -2.11 -6.78 -2.19
CA ALA A 40 -1.76 -5.52 -1.56
C ALA A 40 -2.03 -5.57 -0.05
N GLY A 41 -1.01 -5.27 0.75
CA GLY A 41 -1.17 -4.89 2.15
C GLY A 41 -1.65 -5.96 3.13
N ALA A 42 -2.45 -5.54 4.10
CA ALA A 42 -2.96 -6.37 5.21
C ALA A 42 -3.95 -7.48 4.77
N SER A 43 -4.33 -7.51 3.49
CA SER A 43 -5.12 -8.58 2.88
C SER A 43 -4.49 -9.95 3.10
N PHE A 44 -3.15 -10.03 3.08
CA PHE A 44 -2.40 -11.25 3.38
C PHE A 44 -2.65 -11.75 4.82
N PHE A 45 -2.58 -10.85 5.81
CA PHE A 45 -2.70 -11.23 7.23
C PHE A 45 -4.14 -11.54 7.66
N ILE A 46 -5.14 -10.81 7.15
CA ILE A 46 -6.55 -11.06 7.50
C ILE A 46 -7.04 -12.38 6.88
N TRP A 47 -6.57 -12.72 5.67
CA TRP A 47 -7.02 -13.93 4.99
C TRP A 47 -6.35 -15.18 5.57
N GLU A 48 -5.04 -15.15 5.84
CA GLU A 48 -4.33 -16.32 6.38
C GLU A 48 -4.80 -16.69 7.80
N HIS A 49 -5.09 -15.71 8.66
CA HIS A 49 -5.64 -15.98 10.01
C HIS A 49 -7.11 -16.46 9.98
N ARG A 50 -7.86 -16.20 8.90
CA ARG A 50 -9.23 -16.73 8.72
C ARG A 50 -9.25 -18.08 8.01
N ALA A 51 -8.29 -18.33 7.12
CA ALA A 51 -8.16 -19.57 6.37
C ALA A 51 -7.51 -20.69 7.19
N SER A 52 -6.70 -20.37 8.21
CA SER A 52 -6.04 -21.38 9.04
C SER A 52 -6.98 -22.18 9.94
N GLY A 53 -8.26 -21.79 10.09
CA GLY A 53 -9.34 -22.65 10.59
C GLY A 53 -9.14 -23.35 11.94
N SER A 54 -8.08 -23.04 12.70
CA SER A 54 -7.77 -23.69 13.97
C SER A 54 -8.59 -23.06 15.09
N TRP A 55 -9.88 -23.42 15.12
CA TRP A 55 -10.72 -23.34 16.32
C TRP A 55 -10.69 -24.70 17.02
N THR A 56 -9.50 -25.13 17.45
CA THR A 56 -9.28 -26.30 18.31
C THR A 56 -8.10 -26.02 19.23
#